data_AF-A0A2V9T413-F1
#
_entry.id   AF-A0A2V9T413-F1
#
_cell.length_a   1.000
_cell.length_b   1.000
_cell.length_c   1.000
_cell.angle_alpha   90.00
_cell.angle_beta   90.00
_cell.angle_gamma   90.00
#
_symmetry.space_group_name_H-M   'P 1'
#
loop_
_entity.id
_entity.type
_entity.pdbx_description
1 polymer ?
#
loop_
_entity_poly.entity_id
_entity_poly.type
_entity_poly.pdbx_seq_one_letter_code
_entity_poly.pdbx_strand_id
1 'polypeptide(L)'
;MATTAIASTKFSGGSFLLEERGADEVFTPEDFSEQHQLIGQTAEEFALNEIVPNIEKIEHKDFSVTRALLKKAGELGLSGVEIPEAYGGLEMDKVTAAVIADHIAKYAGFATTWGGHTGIGTLPIVYFGTEEQKKKYLPRLAAGEIVGAYALSEASSGSDALNCRARAELSKDGKHYVLNGEKMWITNAGFADLFTVFAKVDGEKFTAFLVEKTFPGFSIGAEEHKMGIRGSSTCPIILSDCKVPVENVLGEIGKGHVIAFNILNVGRFKLGAMCVGGARVALENSIAYAKQRKAFNKVIADFGLVREKLANMAVLIYVGESLVYRTVGMMDAALNEVDKSAADSARQTLKAIEEYAVECSIIKVWGSEMIDYVVDETVQIYGGYGFVEEYPAERAYRDARINRIFEGTNEINRLIITGFLLKRAMSGQLPLMPAIKKLMDEVLAGPSIGEEIEGPLADERKLVAQAKKLGLFAAGAATQKYMQAIQEQQEIMGAIADIVIETYAMESAVLRAQKIASSRGEGSAALPIAMTRLYLSQAMEKIEAAARKIIAAVAEGDMLRTQFAILRRLAKYEPFNTIELRQQIAQKMIERGKYGLT
;
A
#
# COMPACT_ATOMS: atom_id res chain seq x y z
N MET A 1 15.18 -14.47 -22.12
CA MET A 1 15.17 -13.02 -21.85
C MET A 1 14.09 -12.38 -22.72
N ALA A 2 12.85 -12.36 -22.21
CA ALA A 2 11.76 -11.60 -22.82
C ALA A 2 11.71 -10.27 -22.07
N THR A 3 11.81 -9.16 -22.80
CA THR A 3 11.79 -7.80 -22.27
C THR A 3 10.45 -7.52 -21.59
N THR A 4 10.46 -7.43 -20.26
CA THR A 4 9.34 -6.90 -19.47
C THR A 4 9.14 -5.43 -19.82
N ALA A 5 7.90 -5.04 -20.12
CA ALA A 5 7.53 -3.67 -20.47
C ALA A 5 7.52 -2.78 -19.22
N ILE A 6 8.68 -2.60 -18.58
CA ILE A 6 8.83 -1.72 -17.40
C ILE A 6 8.88 -0.26 -17.89
N ALA A 7 8.42 0.68 -17.07
CA ALA A 7 8.62 2.10 -17.35
C ALA A 7 10.11 2.37 -17.62
N SER A 8 10.42 2.94 -18.79
CA SER A 8 11.81 3.09 -19.24
C SER A 8 12.57 4.19 -18.49
N THR A 9 11.85 5.07 -17.78
CA THR A 9 12.39 6.30 -17.21
C THR A 9 12.20 6.30 -15.70
N LYS A 10 13.30 6.45 -14.96
CA LYS A 10 13.28 6.63 -13.52
C LYS A 10 12.95 8.08 -13.17
N PHE A 11 12.06 8.23 -12.20
CA PHE A 11 11.73 9.52 -11.60
C PHE A 11 11.98 9.52 -10.11
N SER A 12 12.37 10.67 -9.56
CA SER A 12 12.56 10.84 -8.12
C SER A 12 11.24 10.70 -7.38
N GLY A 13 11.21 10.00 -6.24
CA GLY A 13 10.04 9.97 -5.35
C GLY A 13 9.65 11.38 -4.90
N GLY A 14 8.36 11.65 -4.79
CA GLY A 14 7.78 12.96 -4.43
C GLY A 14 7.86 14.03 -5.53
N SER A 15 8.56 13.78 -6.65
CA SER A 15 8.67 14.74 -7.77
C SER A 15 7.34 15.06 -8.46
N PHE A 16 6.34 14.18 -8.34
CA PHE A 16 5.01 14.39 -8.91
C PHE A 16 4.33 15.67 -8.41
N LEU A 17 4.73 16.20 -7.25
CA LEU A 17 4.23 17.47 -6.71
C LEU A 17 4.71 18.69 -7.51
N LEU A 18 5.76 18.54 -8.30
CA LEU A 18 6.49 19.64 -8.96
C LEU A 18 6.50 19.51 -10.47
N GLU A 19 6.59 18.29 -10.98
CA GLU A 19 6.77 17.99 -12.40
C GLU A 19 5.43 17.62 -13.03
N GLU A 20 5.26 17.99 -14.30
CA GLU A 20 4.23 17.41 -15.16
C GLU A 20 4.74 16.10 -15.74
N ARG A 21 3.87 15.09 -15.79
CA ARG A 21 4.18 13.74 -16.28
C ARG A 21 3.39 13.46 -17.55
N GLY A 22 4.03 12.80 -18.50
CA GLY A 22 3.41 12.18 -19.67
C GLY A 22 2.69 10.88 -19.31
N ALA A 23 1.66 10.51 -20.08
CA ALA A 23 0.92 9.27 -19.88
C ALA A 23 1.76 8.02 -20.22
N ASP A 24 2.73 8.16 -21.12
CA ASP A 24 3.71 7.15 -21.50
C ASP A 24 4.78 6.91 -20.41
N GLU A 25 4.94 7.85 -19.49
CA GLU A 25 5.93 7.80 -18.40
C GLU A 25 5.47 7.01 -17.17
N VAL A 26 4.19 6.62 -17.10
CA VAL A 26 3.63 5.84 -15.99
C VAL A 26 3.31 4.41 -16.41
N PHE A 27 3.58 3.45 -15.53
CA PHE A 27 3.17 2.08 -15.70
C PHE A 27 1.73 1.89 -15.21
N THR A 28 0.87 1.26 -16.02
CA THR A 28 -0.53 0.98 -15.71
C THR A 28 -0.85 -0.50 -15.96
N PRO A 29 -1.99 -1.03 -15.48
CA PRO A 29 -2.41 -2.40 -15.78
C PRO A 29 -2.49 -2.72 -17.27
N GLU A 30 -2.68 -1.71 -18.12
CA GLU A 30 -2.73 -1.88 -19.57
C GLU A 30 -1.37 -2.19 -20.19
N ASP A 31 -0.28 -2.00 -19.44
CA ASP A 31 1.11 -2.33 -19.82
C ASP A 31 1.56 -3.72 -19.36
N PHE A 32 0.70 -4.47 -18.66
CA PHE A 32 1.04 -5.82 -18.21
C PHE A 32 1.51 -6.69 -19.38
N SER A 33 2.72 -7.23 -19.23
CA SER A 33 3.26 -8.22 -20.14
C SER A 33 2.45 -9.52 -20.10
N GLU A 34 2.64 -10.40 -21.10
CA GLU A 34 2.03 -11.73 -21.08
C GLU A 34 2.40 -12.53 -19.81
N GLN A 35 3.62 -12.33 -19.30
CA GLN A 35 4.07 -12.97 -18.05
C GLN A 35 3.31 -12.42 -16.84
N HIS A 36 3.11 -11.09 -16.75
CA HIS A 36 2.30 -10.48 -15.70
C HIS A 36 0.84 -10.98 -15.75
N GLN A 37 0.28 -11.12 -16.94
CA GLN A 37 -1.08 -11.64 -17.10
C GLN A 37 -1.18 -13.12 -16.72
N LEU A 38 -0.24 -13.96 -17.15
CA LEU A 38 -0.23 -15.39 -16.87
C LEU A 38 -0.06 -15.69 -15.37
N ILE A 39 0.84 -14.97 -14.69
CA ILE A 39 1.04 -15.17 -13.25
C ILE A 39 -0.16 -14.66 -12.44
N GLY A 40 -0.82 -13.59 -12.89
CA GLY A 40 -2.08 -13.11 -12.30
C GLY A 40 -3.20 -14.13 -12.44
N GLN A 41 -3.35 -14.73 -13.63
CA GLN A 41 -4.31 -15.83 -13.87
C GLN A 41 -4.00 -17.04 -12.98
N THR A 42 -2.73 -17.44 -12.88
CA THR A 42 -2.31 -18.55 -12.01
C THR A 42 -2.67 -18.28 -10.55
N ALA A 43 -2.39 -17.08 -10.06
CA ALA A 43 -2.73 -16.66 -8.70
C ALA A 43 -4.25 -16.62 -8.45
N GLU A 44 -5.02 -16.15 -9.42
CA GLU A 44 -6.49 -16.11 -9.35
C GLU A 44 -7.11 -17.51 -9.35
N GLU A 45 -6.66 -18.39 -10.25
CA GLU A 45 -7.12 -19.78 -10.30
C GLU A 45 -6.78 -20.52 -9.01
N PHE A 46 -5.57 -20.34 -8.48
CA PHE A 46 -5.19 -20.88 -7.18
C PHE A 46 -6.12 -20.35 -6.07
N ALA A 47 -6.40 -19.05 -6.05
CA ALA A 47 -7.26 -18.47 -5.04
C ALA A 47 -8.71 -18.98 -5.13
N LEU A 48 -9.28 -19.06 -6.32
CA LEU A 48 -10.65 -19.51 -6.54
C LEU A 48 -10.84 -21.01 -6.33
N ASN A 49 -9.87 -21.83 -6.75
CA ASN A 49 -10.01 -23.29 -6.73
C ASN A 49 -9.47 -23.95 -5.45
N GLU A 50 -8.55 -23.28 -4.74
CA GLU A 50 -7.89 -23.88 -3.57
C GLU A 50 -8.17 -23.11 -2.28
N ILE A 51 -8.11 -21.78 -2.30
CA ILE A 51 -8.33 -20.97 -1.08
C ILE A 51 -9.82 -20.84 -0.77
N VAL A 52 -10.62 -20.37 -1.73
CA VAL A 52 -12.05 -20.07 -1.52
C VAL A 52 -12.84 -21.29 -1.00
N PRO A 53 -12.66 -22.51 -1.52
CA PRO A 53 -13.35 -23.69 -1.01
C PRO A 53 -12.97 -24.08 0.42
N ASN A 54 -11.85 -23.56 0.94
CA ASN A 54 -11.33 -23.87 2.28
C ASN A 54 -11.48 -22.72 3.28
N ILE A 55 -12.16 -21.61 2.92
CA ILE A 55 -12.32 -20.44 3.81
C ILE A 55 -12.83 -20.83 5.19
N GLU A 56 -13.85 -21.68 5.28
CA GLU A 56 -14.43 -22.07 6.57
C GLU A 56 -13.40 -22.79 7.46
N LYS A 57 -12.62 -23.72 6.90
CA LYS A 57 -11.57 -24.43 7.65
C LYS A 57 -10.47 -23.48 8.11
N ILE A 58 -10.09 -22.54 7.24
CA ILE A 58 -9.07 -21.54 7.55
C ILE A 58 -9.57 -20.60 8.65
N GLU A 59 -10.81 -20.08 8.58
CA GLU A 59 -11.44 -19.26 9.63
C GLU A 59 -11.48 -19.98 10.99
N HIS A 60 -11.70 -21.31 10.98
CA HIS A 60 -11.67 -22.15 12.18
C HIS A 60 -10.26 -22.59 12.60
N LYS A 61 -9.21 -21.96 12.04
CA LYS A 61 -7.80 -22.14 12.42
C LYS A 61 -7.28 -23.57 12.20
N ASP A 62 -7.78 -24.28 11.19
CA ASP A 62 -7.13 -25.50 10.72
C ASP A 62 -5.84 -25.16 9.96
N PHE A 63 -4.76 -24.92 10.70
CA PHE A 63 -3.48 -24.52 10.14
C PHE A 63 -2.80 -25.62 9.31
N SER A 64 -3.28 -26.88 9.38
CA SER A 64 -2.79 -27.93 8.50
C SER A 64 -3.20 -27.65 7.04
N VAL A 65 -4.42 -27.16 6.84
CA VAL A 65 -4.92 -26.71 5.53
C VAL A 65 -4.15 -25.48 5.06
N THR A 66 -3.96 -24.49 5.93
CA THR A 66 -3.19 -23.28 5.60
C THR A 66 -1.75 -23.60 5.18
N ARG A 67 -1.07 -24.51 5.89
CA ARG A 67 0.30 -24.92 5.55
C ARG A 67 0.37 -25.69 4.23
N ALA A 68 -0.62 -26.54 3.95
CA ALA A 68 -0.72 -27.25 2.67
C ALA A 68 -0.94 -26.27 1.50
N LEU A 69 -1.79 -25.25 1.68
CA LEU A 69 -2.01 -24.21 0.68
C LEU A 69 -0.77 -23.34 0.44
N LEU A 70 -0.02 -22.97 1.49
CA LEU A 70 1.26 -22.25 1.32
C LEU A 70 2.30 -23.07 0.54
N LYS A 71 2.38 -24.37 0.81
CA LYS A 71 3.25 -25.28 0.05
C LYS A 71 2.84 -25.34 -1.42
N LYS A 72 1.54 -25.48 -1.70
CA LYS A 72 1.01 -25.47 -3.07
C LYS A 72 1.27 -24.13 -3.78
N ALA A 73 1.16 -23.01 -3.07
CA ALA A 73 1.55 -21.70 -3.60
C ALA A 73 3.05 -21.65 -3.95
N GLY A 74 3.92 -22.28 -3.14
CA GLY A 74 5.35 -22.44 -3.44
C GLY A 74 5.60 -23.31 -4.67
N GLU A 75 4.88 -24.43 -4.83
CA GLU A 75 4.96 -25.31 -6.00
C GLU A 75 4.54 -24.60 -7.30
N LEU A 76 3.63 -23.63 -7.21
CA LEU A 76 3.22 -22.76 -8.32
C LEU A 76 4.15 -21.55 -8.54
N GLY A 77 5.21 -21.41 -7.73
CA GLY A 77 6.15 -20.28 -7.80
C GLY A 77 5.65 -18.98 -7.16
N LEU A 78 4.43 -18.95 -6.62
CA LEU A 78 3.80 -17.75 -6.07
C LEU A 78 4.47 -17.25 -4.77
N SER A 79 5.23 -18.11 -4.09
CA SER A 79 5.98 -17.74 -2.88
C SER A 79 7.42 -17.29 -3.15
N GLY A 80 7.96 -17.58 -4.34
CA GLY A 80 9.38 -17.40 -4.68
C GLY A 80 9.68 -16.24 -5.62
N VAL A 81 8.68 -15.43 -5.98
CA VAL A 81 8.81 -14.42 -7.05
C VAL A 81 9.91 -13.39 -6.81
N GLU A 82 10.10 -12.94 -5.57
CA GLU A 82 11.10 -11.91 -5.24
C GLU A 82 12.41 -12.48 -4.70
N ILE A 83 12.53 -13.81 -4.69
CA ILE A 83 13.76 -14.50 -4.29
C ILE A 83 14.64 -14.62 -5.54
N PRO A 84 15.96 -14.33 -5.47
CA PRO A 84 16.85 -14.50 -6.61
C PRO A 84 16.91 -15.95 -7.12
N GLU A 85 17.11 -16.14 -8.42
CA GLU A 85 17.15 -17.48 -9.04
C GLU A 85 18.24 -18.37 -8.41
N ALA A 86 19.38 -17.77 -8.06
CA ALA A 86 20.50 -18.45 -7.38
C ALA A 86 20.10 -19.11 -6.04
N TYR A 87 18.95 -18.73 -5.48
CA TYR A 87 18.40 -19.25 -4.23
C TYR A 87 17.06 -19.97 -4.42
N GLY A 88 16.76 -20.44 -5.63
CA GLY A 88 15.55 -21.21 -5.93
C GLY A 88 14.28 -20.38 -6.07
N GLY A 89 14.41 -19.05 -6.24
CA GLY A 89 13.31 -18.16 -6.59
C GLY A 89 13.19 -17.90 -8.09
N LEU A 90 12.43 -16.87 -8.45
CA LEU A 90 12.16 -16.49 -9.85
C LEU A 90 12.73 -15.11 -10.25
N GLU A 91 13.29 -14.36 -9.30
CA GLU A 91 13.88 -13.02 -9.50
C GLU A 91 13.02 -12.06 -10.35
N MET A 92 11.71 -12.08 -10.13
CA MET A 92 10.75 -11.28 -10.86
C MET A 92 10.61 -9.87 -10.28
N ASP A 93 10.01 -9.00 -11.10
CA ASP A 93 9.81 -7.59 -10.80
C ASP A 93 8.74 -7.33 -9.72
N LYS A 94 8.69 -6.11 -9.19
CA LYS A 94 7.73 -5.69 -8.16
C LYS A 94 6.32 -5.62 -8.72
N VAL A 95 6.15 -5.34 -10.01
CA VAL A 95 4.86 -5.48 -10.71
C VAL A 95 4.29 -6.89 -10.52
N THR A 96 5.08 -7.93 -10.79
CA THR A 96 4.68 -9.34 -10.62
C THR A 96 4.25 -9.61 -9.18
N ALA A 97 5.04 -9.15 -8.20
CA ALA A 97 4.70 -9.29 -6.79
C ALA A 97 3.37 -8.61 -6.43
N ALA A 98 3.10 -7.41 -6.98
CA ALA A 98 1.85 -6.69 -6.78
C ALA A 98 0.67 -7.39 -7.47
N VAL A 99 0.85 -7.92 -8.69
CA VAL A 99 -0.18 -8.70 -9.39
C VAL A 99 -0.57 -9.93 -8.58
N ILE A 100 0.39 -10.70 -8.05
CA ILE A 100 0.06 -11.88 -7.23
C ILE A 100 -0.68 -11.45 -5.95
N ALA A 101 -0.22 -10.40 -5.28
CA ALA A 101 -0.86 -9.88 -4.07
C ALA A 101 -2.32 -9.44 -4.34
N ASP A 102 -2.57 -8.79 -5.48
CA ASP A 102 -3.90 -8.39 -5.91
C ASP A 102 -4.81 -9.61 -6.17
N HIS A 103 -4.34 -10.63 -6.89
CA HIS A 103 -5.17 -11.79 -7.24
C HIS A 103 -5.36 -12.82 -6.10
N ILE A 104 -4.42 -12.94 -5.16
CA ILE A 104 -4.55 -13.81 -3.96
C ILE A 104 -5.58 -13.26 -2.95
N ALA A 105 -5.92 -11.97 -3.00
CA ALA A 105 -6.78 -11.29 -2.04
C ALA A 105 -8.27 -11.70 -2.05
N LYS A 106 -8.63 -12.82 -2.70
CA LYS A 106 -10.00 -13.40 -2.67
C LYS A 106 -10.48 -13.73 -1.25
N TYR A 107 -9.56 -13.98 -0.32
CA TYR A 107 -9.84 -14.10 1.11
C TYR A 107 -8.69 -13.52 1.94
N ALA A 108 -9.01 -12.50 2.73
CA ALA A 108 -8.03 -11.70 3.49
C ALA A 108 -7.25 -12.51 4.53
N GLY A 109 -7.88 -13.51 5.17
CA GLY A 109 -7.22 -14.37 6.17
C GLY A 109 -6.02 -15.11 5.57
N PHE A 110 -6.20 -15.79 4.43
CA PHE A 110 -5.07 -16.46 3.76
C PHE A 110 -4.11 -15.47 3.11
N ALA A 111 -4.61 -14.39 2.50
CA ALA A 111 -3.76 -13.38 1.88
C ALA A 111 -2.80 -12.74 2.91
N THR A 112 -3.26 -12.53 4.15
CA THR A 112 -2.42 -12.07 5.27
C THR A 112 -1.33 -13.08 5.61
N THR A 113 -1.66 -14.37 5.65
CA THR A 113 -0.67 -15.44 5.88
C THR A 113 0.37 -15.50 4.76
N TRP A 114 -0.07 -15.49 3.51
CA TRP A 114 0.81 -15.50 2.34
C TRP A 114 1.69 -14.25 2.29
N GLY A 115 1.12 -13.06 2.47
CA GLY A 115 1.86 -11.80 2.52
C GLY A 115 2.85 -11.72 3.69
N GLY A 116 2.46 -12.25 4.86
CA GLY A 116 3.33 -12.38 6.02
C GLY A 116 4.55 -13.25 5.74
N HIS A 117 4.36 -14.34 4.98
CA HIS A 117 5.44 -15.24 4.58
C HIS A 117 6.32 -14.64 3.48
N THR A 118 5.76 -14.20 2.34
CA THR A 118 6.51 -13.77 1.16
C THR A 118 7.05 -12.35 1.26
N GLY A 119 6.45 -11.51 2.09
CA GLY A 119 6.91 -10.17 2.41
C GLY A 119 7.84 -10.19 3.62
N ILE A 120 7.29 -9.78 4.77
CA ILE A 120 8.06 -9.52 5.99
C ILE A 120 8.79 -10.75 6.55
N GLY A 121 8.32 -11.97 6.30
CA GLY A 121 8.96 -13.21 6.74
C GLY A 121 10.16 -13.66 5.91
N THR A 122 10.27 -13.23 4.64
CA THR A 122 11.27 -13.73 3.68
C THR A 122 12.22 -12.63 3.19
N LEU A 123 11.69 -11.46 2.86
CA LEU A 123 12.47 -10.36 2.30
C LEU A 123 13.59 -9.81 3.20
N PRO A 124 13.52 -9.87 4.55
CA PRO A 124 14.69 -9.53 5.36
C PRO A 124 15.92 -10.36 5.00
N ILE A 125 15.75 -11.65 4.69
CA ILE A 125 16.85 -12.54 4.31
C ILE A 125 17.31 -12.26 2.88
N VAL A 126 16.37 -11.98 1.97
CA VAL A 126 16.71 -11.61 0.58
C VAL A 126 17.63 -10.39 0.55
N TYR A 127 17.29 -9.34 1.30
CA TYR A 127 18.01 -8.08 1.24
C TYR A 127 19.21 -7.99 2.19
N PHE A 128 19.16 -8.64 3.35
CA PHE A 128 20.16 -8.46 4.43
C PHE A 128 20.84 -9.75 4.87
N GLY A 129 20.45 -10.90 4.31
CA GLY A 129 21.05 -12.18 4.64
C GLY A 129 22.48 -12.30 4.12
N THR A 130 23.34 -12.96 4.89
CA THR A 130 24.63 -13.43 4.37
C THR A 130 24.43 -14.53 3.33
N GLU A 131 25.47 -14.85 2.56
CA GLU A 131 25.42 -15.93 1.57
C GLU A 131 25.01 -17.28 2.20
N GLU A 132 25.52 -17.59 3.38
CA GLU A 132 25.21 -18.81 4.12
C GLU A 132 23.75 -18.83 4.57
N GLN A 133 23.25 -17.71 5.10
CA GLN A 133 21.85 -17.57 5.52
C GLN A 133 20.91 -17.72 4.32
N LYS A 134 21.24 -17.07 3.20
CA LYS A 134 20.45 -17.13 1.96
C LYS A 134 20.37 -18.55 1.43
N LYS A 135 21.51 -19.24 1.27
CA LYS A 135 21.57 -20.65 0.83
C LYS A 135 20.81 -21.58 1.75
N LYS A 136 20.83 -21.34 3.06
CA LYS A 136 20.16 -22.16 4.06
C LYS A 136 18.64 -22.02 4.03
N TYR A 137 18.12 -20.78 3.96
CA TYR A 137 16.69 -20.52 4.20
C TYR A 137 15.88 -20.24 2.93
N LEU A 138 16.41 -19.47 1.98
CA LEU A 138 15.61 -18.97 0.85
C LEU A 138 15.02 -20.08 -0.04
N PRO A 139 15.74 -21.16 -0.41
CA PRO A 139 15.15 -22.22 -1.23
C PRO A 139 13.95 -22.89 -0.56
N ARG A 140 14.01 -23.07 0.76
CA ARG A 140 12.97 -23.73 1.56
C ARG A 140 11.77 -22.82 1.80
N LEU A 141 12.02 -21.51 1.94
CA LEU A 141 10.97 -20.48 1.99
C LEU A 141 10.27 -20.38 0.63
N ALA A 142 11.01 -20.36 -0.47
CA ALA A 142 10.46 -20.31 -1.84
C ALA A 142 9.50 -21.48 -2.10
N ALA A 143 9.89 -22.69 -1.68
CA ALA A 143 9.10 -23.91 -1.83
C ALA A 143 7.93 -24.05 -0.84
N GLY A 144 7.81 -23.16 0.15
CA GLY A 144 6.84 -23.29 1.24
C GLY A 144 7.07 -24.51 2.15
N GLU A 145 8.29 -25.07 2.15
CA GLU A 145 8.68 -26.16 3.06
C GLU A 145 8.76 -25.67 4.51
N ILE A 146 9.31 -24.46 4.66
CA ILE A 146 9.31 -23.70 5.90
C ILE A 146 8.54 -22.40 5.72
N VAL A 147 7.86 -21.96 6.78
CA VAL A 147 7.10 -20.71 6.78
C VAL A 147 7.84 -19.66 7.61
N GLY A 148 7.95 -18.46 7.03
CA GLY A 148 8.55 -17.28 7.66
C GLY A 148 7.53 -16.44 8.42
N ALA A 149 7.99 -15.84 9.52
CA ALA A 149 7.27 -14.86 10.33
C ALA A 149 8.19 -13.70 10.74
N TYR A 150 7.60 -12.57 11.11
CA TYR A 150 8.33 -11.34 11.43
C TYR A 150 7.91 -10.80 12.79
N ALA A 151 8.87 -10.69 13.70
CA ALA A 151 8.63 -10.40 15.10
C ALA A 151 9.33 -9.10 15.54
N LEU A 152 8.63 -7.99 15.26
CA LEU A 152 9.06 -6.63 15.58
C LEU A 152 8.34 -6.05 16.79
N SER A 153 7.00 -6.09 16.78
CA SER A 153 6.16 -5.44 17.78
C SER A 153 6.20 -6.12 19.15
N GLU A 154 5.97 -5.32 20.19
CA GLU A 154 5.78 -5.78 21.57
C GLU A 154 4.59 -5.04 22.16
N ALA A 155 4.04 -5.52 23.28
CA ALA A 155 2.93 -4.87 23.96
C ALA A 155 3.23 -3.39 24.30
N SER A 156 4.49 -3.04 24.56
CA SER A 156 4.92 -1.66 24.83
C SER A 156 5.41 -0.87 23.62
N SER A 157 5.57 -1.50 22.45
CA SER A 157 6.21 -0.89 21.27
C SER A 157 5.56 -1.38 19.97
N GLY A 158 4.54 -0.66 19.52
CA GLY A 158 3.91 -0.82 18.21
C GLY A 158 4.50 0.17 17.19
N SER A 159 3.91 1.37 17.10
CA SER A 159 4.40 2.45 16.21
C SER A 159 5.82 2.90 16.55
N ASP A 160 6.20 2.95 17.83
CA ASP A 160 7.56 3.21 18.31
C ASP A 160 8.39 1.91 18.35
N ALA A 161 8.53 1.26 17.19
CA ALA A 161 9.06 -0.10 17.08
C ALA A 161 10.54 -0.24 17.53
N LEU A 162 11.32 0.84 17.44
CA LEU A 162 12.73 0.85 17.84
C LEU A 162 12.90 0.82 19.36
N ASN A 163 11.85 1.16 20.11
CA ASN A 163 11.86 1.18 21.56
C ASN A 163 11.47 -0.18 22.18
N CYS A 164 11.77 -1.27 21.49
CA CYS A 164 11.55 -2.62 21.99
C CYS A 164 12.35 -2.88 23.28
N ARG A 165 11.84 -3.79 24.12
CA ARG A 165 12.42 -4.21 25.40
C ARG A 165 13.07 -5.59 25.32
N ALA A 166 12.77 -6.39 24.30
CA ALA A 166 13.48 -7.65 24.08
C ALA A 166 14.99 -7.39 23.99
N ARG A 167 15.78 -8.16 24.73
CA ARG A 167 17.22 -8.00 24.88
C ARG A 167 17.96 -9.23 24.36
N ALA A 168 19.19 -9.02 23.91
CA ALA A 168 20.10 -10.06 23.46
C ALA A 168 21.46 -9.84 24.13
N GLU A 169 22.02 -10.90 24.71
CA GLU A 169 23.35 -10.86 25.35
C GLU A 169 24.23 -11.95 24.76
N LEU A 170 25.48 -11.63 24.43
CA LEU A 170 26.41 -12.62 23.93
C LEU A 170 26.76 -13.61 25.05
N SER A 171 26.65 -14.91 24.77
CA SER A 171 26.98 -15.97 25.71
C SER A 171 28.47 -15.91 26.10
N LYS A 172 28.80 -16.41 27.30
CA LYS A 172 30.18 -16.40 27.80
C LYS A 172 31.19 -17.10 26.89
N ASP A 173 30.74 -18.09 26.12
CA ASP A 173 31.56 -18.82 25.15
C ASP A 173 31.60 -18.16 23.75
N GLY A 174 30.87 -17.06 23.55
CA GLY A 174 30.84 -16.29 22.31
C GLY A 174 30.11 -16.97 21.15
N LYS A 175 29.37 -18.06 21.39
CA LYS A 175 28.74 -18.87 20.33
C LYS A 175 27.28 -18.53 20.06
N HIS A 176 26.59 -17.95 21.03
CA HIS A 176 25.17 -17.63 20.92
C HIS A 176 24.86 -16.24 21.47
N TYR A 177 23.83 -15.61 20.94
CA TYR A 177 23.08 -14.60 21.66
C TYR A 177 21.96 -15.27 22.46
N VAL A 178 21.84 -14.89 23.73
CA VAL A 178 20.76 -15.32 24.61
C VAL A 178 19.69 -14.22 24.59
N LEU A 179 18.55 -14.52 23.97
CA LEU A 179 17.44 -13.58 23.81
C LEU A 179 16.41 -13.76 24.92
N ASN A 180 15.96 -12.63 25.48
CA ASN A 180 14.93 -12.58 26.51
C ASN A 180 13.91 -11.48 26.19
N GLY A 181 12.62 -11.81 26.20
CA GLY A 181 11.52 -10.88 25.94
C GLY A 181 10.30 -11.56 25.34
N GLU A 182 9.31 -10.74 24.99
CA GLU A 182 8.08 -11.18 24.36
C GLU A 182 7.80 -10.29 23.15
N LYS A 183 7.40 -10.90 22.03
CA LYS A 183 6.94 -10.18 20.83
C LYS A 183 5.46 -10.47 20.63
N MET A 184 4.73 -9.45 20.20
CA MET A 184 3.26 -9.45 20.22
C MET A 184 2.68 -9.35 18.81
N TRP A 185 1.56 -10.05 18.58
CA TRP A 185 0.79 -10.06 17.34
C TRP A 185 1.56 -10.58 16.12
N ILE A 186 2.24 -11.71 16.28
CA ILE A 186 3.09 -12.25 15.23
C ILE A 186 2.27 -13.10 14.26
N THR A 187 2.08 -12.57 13.05
CA THR A 187 1.45 -13.28 11.94
C THR A 187 2.20 -14.59 11.63
N ASN A 188 1.46 -15.66 11.35
CA ASN A 188 1.93 -17.03 11.09
C ASN A 188 2.54 -17.75 12.30
N ALA A 189 2.65 -17.13 13.49
CA ALA A 189 3.40 -17.69 14.61
C ALA A 189 2.96 -19.09 15.05
N GLY A 190 1.68 -19.42 14.96
CA GLY A 190 1.15 -20.75 15.32
C GLY A 190 1.75 -21.90 14.51
N PHE A 191 2.23 -21.64 13.29
CA PHE A 191 2.76 -22.67 12.40
C PHE A 191 4.05 -22.30 11.65
N ALA A 192 4.61 -21.11 11.87
CA ALA A 192 5.88 -20.69 11.29
C ALA A 192 7.06 -21.47 11.87
N ASP A 193 8.09 -21.63 11.05
CA ASP A 193 9.30 -22.38 11.34
C ASP A 193 10.50 -21.45 11.60
N LEU A 194 10.50 -20.28 10.95
CA LEU A 194 11.57 -19.28 11.03
C LEU A 194 11.00 -17.90 11.33
N PHE A 195 11.63 -17.20 12.27
CA PHE A 195 11.21 -15.87 12.72
C PHE A 195 12.35 -14.87 12.53
N THR A 196 12.07 -13.73 11.90
CA THR A 196 12.95 -12.56 11.97
C THR A 196 12.60 -11.78 13.23
N VAL A 197 13.41 -11.90 14.29
CA VAL A 197 13.15 -11.32 15.62
C VAL A 197 14.01 -10.09 15.86
N PHE A 198 13.43 -9.01 16.38
CA PHE A 198 14.16 -7.80 16.76
C PHE A 198 14.33 -7.69 18.28
N ALA A 199 15.58 -7.52 18.70
CA ALA A 199 15.99 -7.33 20.09
C ALA A 199 17.17 -6.34 20.17
N LYS A 200 17.42 -5.79 21.37
CA LYS A 200 18.56 -4.90 21.63
C LYS A 200 19.74 -5.67 22.21
N VAL A 201 20.85 -5.69 21.48
CA VAL A 201 22.13 -6.21 22.00
C VAL A 201 22.64 -5.25 23.07
N ASP A 202 23.02 -5.80 24.22
CA ASP A 202 23.47 -5.04 25.40
C ASP A 202 22.43 -3.99 25.89
N GLY A 203 21.14 -4.20 25.57
CA GLY A 203 20.05 -3.29 25.93
C GLY A 203 19.92 -2.02 25.08
N GLU A 204 20.85 -1.77 24.14
CA GLU A 204 20.89 -0.53 23.35
C GLU A 204 20.83 -0.77 21.83
N LYS A 205 21.55 -1.76 21.32
CA LYS A 205 21.81 -1.92 19.88
C LYS A 205 20.69 -2.72 19.22
N PHE A 206 19.70 -2.02 18.67
CA PHE A 206 18.56 -2.63 17.96
C PHE A 206 19.02 -3.47 16.75
N THR A 207 18.82 -4.79 16.83
CA THR A 207 19.41 -5.79 15.93
C THR A 207 18.37 -6.85 15.55
N ALA A 208 18.45 -7.38 14.32
CA ALA A 208 17.59 -8.46 13.85
C ALA A 208 18.30 -9.81 13.96
N PHE A 209 17.54 -10.86 14.24
CA PHE A 209 18.01 -12.24 14.40
C PHE A 209 17.11 -13.21 13.66
N LEU A 210 17.70 -14.21 13.02
CA LEU A 210 16.99 -15.36 12.48
C LEU A 210 16.81 -16.41 13.58
N VAL A 211 15.59 -16.63 14.04
CA VAL A 211 15.27 -17.54 15.15
C VAL A 211 14.42 -18.69 14.62
N GLU A 212 14.95 -19.91 14.70
CA GLU A 212 14.17 -21.10 14.35
C GLU A 212 13.28 -21.50 15.53
N LYS A 213 12.06 -21.98 15.23
CA LYS A 213 11.09 -22.43 16.25
C LYS A 213 11.65 -23.50 17.21
N THR A 214 12.63 -24.28 16.75
CA THR A 214 13.25 -25.37 17.50
C THR A 214 14.38 -24.92 18.43
N PHE A 215 14.77 -23.64 18.42
CA PHE A 215 15.84 -23.16 19.28
C PHE A 215 15.43 -23.23 20.76
N PRO A 216 16.31 -23.74 21.66
CA PRO A 216 16.00 -23.82 23.09
C PRO A 216 15.68 -22.44 23.66
N GLY A 217 14.58 -22.34 24.42
CA GLY A 217 14.10 -21.09 25.01
C GLY A 217 13.13 -20.29 24.14
N PHE A 218 12.81 -20.76 22.93
CA PHE A 218 11.72 -20.24 22.11
C PHE A 218 10.40 -20.95 22.43
N SER A 219 9.30 -20.20 22.55
CA SER A 219 7.95 -20.77 22.63
C SER A 219 6.90 -19.81 22.05
N ILE A 220 5.72 -20.35 21.74
CA ILE A 220 4.61 -19.62 21.14
C ILE A 220 3.46 -19.61 22.15
N GLY A 221 2.83 -18.47 22.36
CA GLY A 221 1.66 -18.35 23.22
C GLY A 221 0.36 -18.75 22.52
N ALA A 222 -0.76 -18.51 23.19
CA ALA A 222 -2.08 -18.82 22.64
C ALA A 222 -2.42 -17.92 21.45
N GLU A 223 -3.28 -18.43 20.57
CA GLU A 223 -3.83 -17.68 19.44
C GLU A 223 -4.71 -16.52 19.90
N GLU A 224 -4.55 -15.36 19.25
CA GLU A 224 -5.33 -14.16 19.53
C GLU A 224 -6.80 -14.31 19.09
N HIS A 225 -7.70 -13.73 19.90
CA HIS A 225 -9.11 -13.57 19.58
C HIS A 225 -9.32 -12.23 18.88
N LYS A 226 -9.33 -12.26 17.54
CA LYS A 226 -9.32 -11.05 16.70
C LYS A 226 -10.71 -10.68 16.20
N MET A 227 -10.88 -9.38 15.92
CA MET A 227 -12.07 -8.87 15.22
C MET A 227 -12.24 -9.54 13.86
N GLY A 228 -11.24 -9.46 12.98
CA GLY A 228 -11.22 -10.01 11.61
C GLY A 228 -9.98 -10.85 11.34
N ILE A 229 -9.79 -11.23 10.08
CA ILE A 229 -8.73 -12.09 9.56
C ILE A 229 -8.50 -13.30 10.48
N ARG A 230 -9.60 -13.94 10.92
CA ARG A 230 -9.55 -14.96 11.98
C ARG A 230 -8.73 -16.16 11.55
N GLY A 231 -8.76 -16.48 10.26
CA GLY A 231 -7.96 -17.56 9.69
C GLY A 231 -6.46 -17.29 9.51
N SER A 232 -6.00 -16.04 9.69
CA SER A 232 -4.57 -15.77 9.83
C SER A 232 -4.14 -16.10 11.27
N SER A 233 -3.12 -16.95 11.43
CA SER A 233 -2.52 -17.20 12.75
C SER A 233 -1.93 -15.91 13.31
N THR A 234 -2.15 -15.67 14.60
CA THR A 234 -1.56 -14.55 15.32
C THR A 234 -1.33 -14.96 16.77
N CYS A 235 -0.08 -15.06 17.18
CA CYS A 235 0.29 -15.39 18.56
C CYS A 235 1.36 -14.41 19.07
N PRO A 236 1.50 -14.25 20.40
CA PRO A 236 2.75 -13.80 20.97
C PRO A 236 3.81 -14.89 20.85
N ILE A 237 5.08 -14.48 20.77
CA ILE A 237 6.23 -15.38 20.93
C ILE A 237 6.98 -15.00 22.20
N ILE A 238 7.41 -16.01 22.95
CA ILE A 238 8.14 -15.87 24.21
C ILE A 238 9.57 -16.36 24.02
N LEU A 239 10.52 -15.51 24.39
CA LEU A 239 11.96 -15.77 24.38
C LEU A 239 12.41 -15.82 25.85
N SER A 240 12.72 -17.01 26.34
CA SER A 240 13.18 -17.27 27.71
C SER A 240 14.54 -17.96 27.65
N ASP A 241 15.60 -17.17 27.80
CA ASP A 241 16.98 -17.59 27.54
C ASP A 241 17.14 -18.30 26.19
N CYS A 242 16.49 -17.74 25.16
CA CYS A 242 16.47 -18.31 23.82
C CYS A 242 17.87 -18.26 23.19
N LYS A 243 18.46 -19.42 22.90
CA LYS A 243 19.84 -19.52 22.37
C LYS A 243 19.85 -19.42 20.85
N VAL A 244 20.31 -18.28 20.33
CA VAL A 244 20.41 -18.00 18.90
C VAL A 244 21.89 -17.99 18.49
N PRO A 245 22.34 -18.78 17.51
CA PRO A 245 23.74 -18.77 17.07
C PRO A 245 24.20 -17.38 16.60
N VAL A 246 25.48 -17.05 16.76
CA VAL A 246 26.01 -15.74 16.35
C VAL A 246 25.92 -15.51 14.84
N GLU A 247 26.00 -16.57 14.05
CA GLU A 247 25.81 -16.54 12.59
C GLU A 247 24.37 -16.28 12.17
N ASN A 248 23.42 -16.28 13.10
CA ASN A 248 22.01 -15.96 12.84
C ASN A 248 21.68 -14.47 13.11
N VAL A 249 22.67 -13.62 13.41
CA VAL A 249 22.49 -12.16 13.34
C VAL A 249 22.20 -11.78 11.89
N LEU A 250 21.10 -11.06 11.64
CA LEU A 250 20.71 -10.60 10.32
C LEU A 250 21.16 -9.15 10.12
N GLY A 251 21.98 -8.90 9.11
CA GLY A 251 22.62 -7.61 8.89
C GLY A 251 23.66 -7.27 9.96
N GLU A 252 23.72 -6.00 10.35
CA GLU A 252 24.72 -5.49 11.31
C GLU A 252 24.11 -5.23 12.69
N ILE A 253 24.88 -5.50 13.75
CA ILE A 253 24.50 -5.18 15.13
C ILE A 253 24.21 -3.68 15.26
N GLY A 254 23.05 -3.33 15.82
CA GLY A 254 22.60 -1.95 15.99
C GLY A 254 22.01 -1.29 14.74
N LYS A 255 21.99 -1.99 13.59
CA LYS A 255 21.42 -1.50 12.33
C LYS A 255 20.10 -2.16 11.95
N GLY A 256 19.40 -2.78 12.91
CA GLY A 256 18.09 -3.40 12.67
C GLY A 256 17.03 -2.43 12.14
N HIS A 257 17.15 -1.13 12.42
CA HIS A 257 16.24 -0.10 11.92
C HIS A 257 16.27 0.01 10.39
N VAL A 258 17.43 -0.24 9.77
CA VAL A 258 17.58 -0.23 8.31
C VAL A 258 16.76 -1.38 7.69
N ILE A 259 16.79 -2.55 8.31
CA ILE A 259 15.99 -3.72 7.91
C ILE A 259 14.51 -3.38 8.04
N ALA A 260 14.09 -2.96 9.24
CA ALA A 260 12.68 -2.71 9.52
C ALA A 260 12.06 -1.68 8.57
N PHE A 261 12.72 -0.55 8.33
CA PHE A 261 12.16 0.51 7.47
C PHE A 261 12.12 0.14 5.99
N ASN A 262 13.12 -0.58 5.47
CA ASN A 262 13.09 -1.04 4.07
C ASN A 262 12.01 -2.09 3.83
N ILE A 263 11.84 -3.03 4.76
CA ILE A 263 10.84 -4.10 4.66
C ILE A 263 9.41 -3.53 4.75
N LEU A 264 9.19 -2.50 5.56
CA LEU A 264 7.90 -1.80 5.63
C LEU A 264 7.50 -1.16 4.29
N ASN A 265 8.44 -0.64 3.50
CA ASN A 265 8.09 -0.09 2.17
C ASN A 265 7.51 -1.16 1.25
N VAL A 266 8.06 -2.37 1.29
CA VAL A 266 7.53 -3.50 0.51
C VAL A 266 6.18 -3.99 1.05
N GLY A 267 6.05 -4.11 2.37
CA GLY A 267 4.79 -4.47 3.02
C GLY A 267 3.65 -3.52 2.66
N ARG A 268 3.93 -2.21 2.66
CA ARG A 268 2.98 -1.14 2.31
C ARG A 268 2.40 -1.27 0.90
N PHE A 269 3.23 -1.49 -0.12
CA PHE A 269 2.70 -1.60 -1.49
C PHE A 269 1.94 -2.89 -1.72
N LYS A 270 2.43 -4.01 -1.17
CA LYS A 270 1.73 -5.30 -1.26
C LYS A 270 0.37 -5.23 -0.58
N LEU A 271 0.29 -4.54 0.57
CA LEU A 271 -0.97 -4.29 1.24
C LEU A 271 -1.92 -3.45 0.40
N GLY A 272 -1.43 -2.38 -0.24
CA GLY A 272 -2.22 -1.59 -1.18
C GLY A 272 -2.81 -2.45 -2.31
N ALA A 273 -2.00 -3.32 -2.92
CA ALA A 273 -2.43 -4.27 -3.93
C ALA A 273 -3.49 -5.26 -3.41
N MET A 274 -3.29 -5.84 -2.22
CA MET A 274 -4.28 -6.73 -1.59
C MET A 274 -5.61 -6.01 -1.29
N CYS A 275 -5.57 -4.73 -0.93
CA CYS A 275 -6.78 -3.93 -0.71
C CYS A 275 -7.57 -3.75 -2.03
N VAL A 276 -6.89 -3.54 -3.16
CA VAL A 276 -7.52 -3.46 -4.49
C VAL A 276 -8.21 -4.78 -4.83
N GLY A 277 -7.52 -5.91 -4.66
CA GLY A 277 -8.08 -7.23 -4.95
C GLY A 277 -9.28 -7.58 -4.09
N GLY A 278 -9.18 -7.32 -2.78
CA GLY A 278 -10.31 -7.47 -1.86
C GLY A 278 -11.51 -6.58 -2.22
N ALA A 279 -11.25 -5.36 -2.69
CA ALA A 279 -12.31 -4.43 -3.08
C ALA A 279 -13.05 -4.91 -4.33
N ARG A 280 -12.34 -5.49 -5.31
CA ARG A 280 -12.98 -6.11 -6.49
C ARG A 280 -13.94 -7.23 -6.10
N VAL A 281 -13.54 -8.08 -5.15
CA VAL A 281 -14.38 -9.17 -4.63
C VAL A 281 -15.61 -8.63 -3.91
N ALA A 282 -15.45 -7.60 -3.08
CA ALA A 282 -16.56 -6.97 -2.37
C ALA A 282 -17.56 -6.29 -3.33
N LEU A 283 -17.07 -5.62 -4.38
CA LEU A 283 -17.90 -5.04 -5.43
C LEU A 283 -18.65 -6.10 -6.24
N GLU A 284 -17.98 -7.18 -6.64
CA GLU A 284 -18.62 -8.30 -7.35
C GLU A 284 -19.76 -8.91 -6.52
N ASN A 285 -19.52 -9.19 -5.24
CA ASN A 285 -20.54 -9.68 -4.32
C ASN A 285 -21.70 -8.68 -4.16
N SER A 286 -21.41 -7.38 -4.12
CA SER A 286 -22.42 -6.31 -4.04
C SER A 286 -23.29 -6.24 -5.28
N ILE A 287 -22.70 -6.31 -6.47
CA ILE A 287 -23.42 -6.31 -7.75
C ILE A 287 -24.30 -7.56 -7.86
N ALA A 288 -23.74 -8.74 -7.55
CA ALA A 288 -24.47 -10.00 -7.59
C ALA A 288 -25.71 -9.96 -6.68
N TYR A 289 -25.56 -9.50 -5.44
CA TYR A 289 -26.67 -9.35 -4.51
C TYR A 289 -27.68 -8.30 -4.98
N ALA A 290 -27.21 -7.14 -5.46
CA ALA A 290 -28.09 -6.06 -5.91
C ALA A 290 -28.98 -6.45 -7.10
N LYS A 291 -28.49 -7.33 -7.98
CA LYS A 291 -29.24 -7.87 -9.13
C LYS A 291 -30.29 -8.91 -8.74
N GLN A 292 -30.16 -9.55 -7.58
CA GLN A 292 -31.07 -10.60 -7.12
C GLN A 292 -32.10 -10.08 -6.10
N ARG A 293 -31.67 -9.22 -5.18
CA ARG A 293 -32.51 -8.71 -4.10
C ARG A 293 -33.60 -7.79 -4.65
N LYS A 294 -34.87 -8.10 -4.33
CA LYS A 294 -36.03 -7.28 -4.68
C LYS A 294 -36.56 -6.47 -3.50
N ALA A 295 -36.93 -5.22 -3.77
CA ALA A 295 -37.68 -4.35 -2.87
C ALA A 295 -38.57 -3.42 -3.71
N PHE A 296 -39.75 -3.04 -3.19
CA PHE A 296 -40.70 -2.18 -3.91
C PHE A 296 -40.95 -2.61 -5.37
N ASN A 297 -41.12 -3.93 -5.58
CA ASN A 297 -41.35 -4.56 -6.88
C ASN A 297 -40.25 -4.39 -7.95
N LYS A 298 -39.03 -3.99 -7.57
CA LYS A 298 -37.86 -3.89 -8.45
C LYS A 298 -36.64 -4.57 -7.83
N VAL A 299 -35.64 -4.89 -8.64
CA VAL A 299 -34.34 -5.29 -8.09
C VAL A 299 -33.64 -4.06 -7.53
N ILE A 300 -32.86 -4.21 -6.46
CA ILE A 300 -32.29 -3.03 -5.80
C ILE A 300 -31.24 -2.33 -6.67
N ALA A 301 -30.65 -3.03 -7.65
CA ALA A 301 -29.80 -2.45 -8.69
C ALA A 301 -30.48 -1.36 -9.54
N ASP A 302 -31.82 -1.25 -9.51
CA ASP A 302 -32.56 -0.19 -10.22
C ASP A 302 -32.67 1.12 -9.43
N PHE A 303 -32.32 1.14 -8.14
CA PHE A 303 -32.39 2.34 -7.32
C PHE A 303 -31.15 3.22 -7.47
N GLY A 304 -31.37 4.53 -7.67
CA GLY A 304 -30.29 5.50 -7.88
C GLY A 304 -29.22 5.50 -6.79
N LEU A 305 -29.62 5.36 -5.51
CA LEU A 305 -28.69 5.32 -4.37
C LEU A 305 -27.84 4.05 -4.31
N VAL A 306 -28.35 2.91 -4.80
CA VAL A 306 -27.56 1.67 -4.91
C VAL A 306 -26.55 1.82 -6.05
N ARG A 307 -26.99 2.38 -7.19
CA ARG A 307 -26.12 2.68 -8.32
C ARG A 307 -25.00 3.65 -7.94
N GLU A 308 -25.30 4.68 -7.16
CA GLU A 308 -24.29 5.60 -6.63
C GLU A 308 -23.20 4.89 -5.82
N LYS A 309 -23.56 3.99 -4.91
CA LYS A 309 -22.61 3.18 -4.13
C LYS A 309 -21.73 2.32 -5.04
N LEU A 310 -22.35 1.56 -5.95
CA LEU A 310 -21.63 0.71 -6.90
C LEU A 310 -20.65 1.50 -7.79
N ALA A 311 -21.07 2.69 -8.24
CA ALA A 311 -20.20 3.57 -9.02
C ALA A 311 -19.01 4.09 -8.20
N ASN A 312 -19.24 4.59 -6.99
CA ASN A 312 -18.17 5.09 -6.12
C ASN A 312 -17.16 3.96 -5.80
N MET A 313 -17.64 2.75 -5.48
CA MET A 313 -16.78 1.58 -5.26
C MET A 313 -15.91 1.28 -6.48
N ALA A 314 -16.51 1.27 -7.69
CA ALA A 314 -15.79 1.00 -8.93
C ALA A 314 -14.76 2.08 -9.28
N VAL A 315 -15.09 3.37 -9.06
CA VAL A 315 -14.14 4.47 -9.23
C VAL A 315 -12.94 4.31 -8.31
N LEU A 316 -13.16 3.98 -7.04
CA LEU A 316 -12.06 3.81 -6.11
C LEU A 316 -11.19 2.60 -6.47
N ILE A 317 -11.75 1.50 -6.97
CA ILE A 317 -10.93 0.38 -7.46
C ILE A 317 -10.04 0.84 -8.63
N TYR A 318 -10.60 1.57 -9.60
CA TYR A 318 -9.86 2.11 -10.74
C TYR A 318 -8.68 3.01 -10.31
N VAL A 319 -8.91 3.91 -9.35
CA VAL A 319 -7.88 4.81 -8.83
C VAL A 319 -6.83 4.03 -8.03
N GLY A 320 -7.26 3.06 -7.23
CA GLY A 320 -6.37 2.19 -6.45
C GLY A 320 -5.40 1.38 -7.32
N GLU A 321 -5.90 0.77 -8.39
CA GLU A 321 -5.05 0.12 -9.39
C GLU A 321 -4.04 1.10 -10.00
N SER A 322 -4.52 2.28 -10.40
CA SER A 322 -3.67 3.30 -11.02
C SER A 322 -2.51 3.72 -10.11
N LEU A 323 -2.79 3.90 -8.82
CA LEU A 323 -1.81 4.25 -7.78
C LEU A 323 -0.78 3.15 -7.53
N VAL A 324 -1.26 1.92 -7.31
CA VAL A 324 -0.41 0.76 -7.00
C VAL A 324 0.55 0.51 -8.14
N TYR A 325 0.05 0.38 -9.37
CA TYR A 325 0.86 0.00 -10.52
C TYR A 325 1.78 1.12 -11.00
N ARG A 326 1.38 2.39 -10.86
CA ARG A 326 2.30 3.51 -11.05
C ARG A 326 3.48 3.43 -10.09
N THR A 327 3.22 3.17 -8.80
CA THR A 327 4.26 3.12 -7.77
C THR A 327 5.23 1.97 -8.02
N VAL A 328 4.73 0.75 -8.22
CA VAL A 328 5.62 -0.41 -8.43
C VAL A 328 6.37 -0.33 -9.76
N GLY A 329 5.77 0.25 -10.81
CA GLY A 329 6.49 0.52 -12.06
C GLY A 329 7.64 1.51 -11.90
N MET A 330 7.47 2.56 -11.08
CA MET A 330 8.54 3.49 -10.73
C MET A 330 9.65 2.78 -9.92
N MET A 331 9.27 1.91 -8.99
CA MET A 331 10.24 1.09 -8.23
C MET A 331 11.05 0.17 -9.15
N ASP A 332 10.39 -0.53 -10.07
CA ASP A 332 11.07 -1.43 -11.01
C ASP A 332 11.98 -0.67 -11.98
N ALA A 333 11.58 0.51 -12.46
CA ALA A 333 12.44 1.38 -13.25
C ALA A 333 13.74 1.75 -12.48
N ALA A 334 13.63 2.10 -11.19
CA ALA A 334 14.82 2.40 -10.38
C ALA A 334 15.67 1.17 -10.05
N LEU A 335 15.04 0.00 -9.85
CA LEU A 335 15.75 -1.25 -9.59
C LEU A 335 16.51 -1.75 -10.83
N ASN A 336 16.00 -1.50 -12.04
CA ASN A 336 16.67 -1.85 -13.29
C ASN A 336 17.96 -1.04 -13.54
N GLU A 337 18.08 0.15 -12.96
CA GLU A 337 19.32 0.95 -13.03
C GLU A 337 20.42 0.45 -12.09
N VAL A 338 20.11 -0.45 -11.15
CA VAL A 338 21.11 -0.98 -10.21
C VAL A 338 22.06 -1.90 -10.94
N ASP A 339 23.35 -1.57 -10.92
CA ASP A 339 24.40 -2.48 -11.38
C ASP A 339 24.52 -3.66 -10.41
N LYS A 340 23.91 -4.79 -10.77
CA LYS A 340 23.94 -6.02 -9.97
C LYS A 340 25.36 -6.58 -9.78
N SER A 341 26.32 -6.20 -10.63
CA SER A 341 27.71 -6.64 -10.54
C SER A 341 28.57 -5.78 -9.60
N ALA A 342 28.07 -4.61 -9.21
CA ALA A 342 28.78 -3.71 -8.30
C ALA A 342 28.89 -4.28 -6.89
N ALA A 343 30.02 -4.03 -6.22
CA ALA A 343 30.26 -4.49 -4.85
C ALA A 343 29.26 -3.91 -3.83
N ASP A 344 28.62 -2.78 -4.14
CA ASP A 344 27.59 -2.14 -3.32
C ASP A 344 26.16 -2.30 -3.88
N SER A 345 25.93 -3.25 -4.79
CA SER A 345 24.63 -3.50 -5.43
C SER A 345 23.48 -3.70 -4.43
N ALA A 346 23.74 -4.39 -3.32
CA ALA A 346 22.77 -4.56 -2.23
C ALA A 346 22.34 -3.21 -1.62
N ARG A 347 23.31 -2.30 -1.40
CA ARG A 347 23.03 -0.96 -0.88
C ARG A 347 22.28 -0.09 -1.91
N GLN A 348 22.63 -0.20 -3.19
CA GLN A 348 21.92 0.50 -4.25
C GLN A 348 20.47 0.02 -4.39
N THR A 349 20.24 -1.29 -4.29
CA THR A 349 18.89 -1.90 -4.29
C THR A 349 18.03 -1.34 -3.15
N LEU A 350 18.56 -1.29 -1.93
CA LEU A 350 17.85 -0.74 -0.78
C LEU A 350 17.51 0.75 -0.96
N LYS A 351 18.44 1.54 -1.49
CA LYS A 351 18.17 2.95 -1.80
C LYS A 351 17.10 3.12 -2.88
N ALA A 352 17.08 2.27 -3.90
CA ALA A 352 16.06 2.31 -4.95
C ALA A 352 14.66 2.00 -4.38
N ILE A 353 14.56 1.11 -3.38
CA ILE A 353 13.30 0.86 -2.67
C ILE A 353 12.94 2.03 -1.75
N GLU A 354 13.89 2.57 -1.00
CA GLU A 354 13.69 3.71 -0.10
C GLU A 354 13.28 4.99 -0.84
N GLU A 355 13.73 5.16 -2.09
CA GLU A 355 13.43 6.31 -2.95
C GLU A 355 11.91 6.60 -3.03
N TYR A 356 11.09 5.55 -2.98
CA TYR A 356 9.62 5.61 -3.12
C TYR A 356 8.86 5.36 -1.81
N ALA A 357 9.49 5.59 -0.66
CA ALA A 357 8.87 5.41 0.65
C ALA A 357 7.60 6.30 0.84
N VAL A 358 7.57 7.48 0.21
CA VAL A 358 6.42 8.40 0.22
C VAL A 358 5.25 7.76 -0.53
N GLU A 359 5.47 7.32 -1.76
CA GLU A 359 4.48 6.65 -2.61
C GLU A 359 3.97 5.37 -1.95
N CYS A 360 4.86 4.56 -1.36
CA CYS A 360 4.47 3.38 -0.59
C CYS A 360 3.53 3.73 0.58
N SER A 361 3.80 4.84 1.28
CA SER A 361 2.92 5.30 2.37
C SER A 361 1.58 5.82 1.84
N ILE A 362 1.57 6.51 0.69
CA ILE A 362 0.35 6.98 0.02
C ILE A 362 -0.55 5.80 -0.32
N ILE A 363 -0.05 4.80 -1.04
CA ILE A 363 -0.85 3.64 -1.46
C ILE A 363 -1.35 2.82 -0.27
N LYS A 364 -0.57 2.74 0.82
CA LYS A 364 -1.01 2.04 2.04
C LYS A 364 -2.19 2.75 2.69
N VAL A 365 -2.09 4.07 2.90
CA VAL A 365 -3.16 4.85 3.53
C VAL A 365 -4.40 4.86 2.62
N TRP A 366 -4.20 5.23 1.35
CA TRP A 366 -5.27 5.36 0.39
C TRP A 366 -5.97 4.03 0.12
N GLY A 367 -5.21 2.96 -0.12
CA GLY A 367 -5.75 1.62 -0.37
C GLY A 367 -6.51 1.06 0.82
N SER A 368 -5.99 1.25 2.04
CA SER A 368 -6.67 0.78 3.26
C SER A 368 -7.94 1.56 3.59
N GLU A 369 -8.02 2.85 3.27
CA GLU A 369 -9.25 3.66 3.43
C GLU A 369 -10.26 3.39 2.31
N MET A 370 -9.78 3.12 1.11
CA MET A 370 -10.61 2.70 -0.02
C MET A 370 -11.34 1.39 0.29
N ILE A 371 -10.63 0.36 0.73
CA ILE A 371 -11.28 -0.92 1.04
C ILE A 371 -12.27 -0.78 2.20
N ASP A 372 -11.96 0.03 3.22
CA ASP A 372 -12.86 0.33 4.35
C ASP A 372 -14.19 0.93 3.84
N TYR A 373 -14.14 1.89 2.91
CA TYR A 373 -15.34 2.42 2.26
C TYR A 373 -16.08 1.36 1.44
N VAL A 374 -15.37 0.57 0.64
CA VAL A 374 -15.97 -0.44 -0.23
C VAL A 374 -16.70 -1.53 0.58
N VAL A 375 -16.10 -2.02 1.67
CA VAL A 375 -16.74 -3.05 2.49
C VAL A 375 -17.89 -2.51 3.35
N ASP A 376 -17.80 -1.25 3.80
CA ASP A 376 -18.92 -0.57 4.47
C ASP A 376 -20.13 -0.47 3.54
N GLU A 377 -19.91 -0.02 2.31
CA GLU A 377 -20.97 0.05 1.31
C GLU A 377 -21.48 -1.31 0.87
N THR A 378 -20.62 -2.34 0.91
CA THR A 378 -21.02 -3.73 0.68
C THR A 378 -21.99 -4.20 1.76
N VAL A 379 -21.69 -3.98 3.05
CA VAL A 379 -22.62 -4.27 4.15
C VAL A 379 -23.93 -3.50 3.96
N GLN A 380 -23.86 -2.22 3.61
CA GLN A 380 -25.04 -1.38 3.41
C GLN A 380 -25.94 -1.86 2.26
N ILE A 381 -25.36 -2.34 1.15
CA ILE A 381 -26.09 -2.91 0.02
C ILE A 381 -26.79 -4.22 0.44
N TYR A 382 -26.15 -5.04 1.27
CA TYR A 382 -26.75 -6.27 1.81
C TYR A 382 -27.84 -5.97 2.86
N GLY A 383 -27.79 -4.81 3.51
CA GLY A 383 -28.70 -4.43 4.59
C GLY A 383 -28.51 -5.33 5.81
N GLY A 384 -29.60 -5.81 6.41
CA GLY A 384 -29.54 -6.70 7.57
C GLY A 384 -28.72 -7.99 7.34
N TYR A 385 -28.68 -8.50 6.11
CA TYR A 385 -27.88 -9.67 5.76
C TYR A 385 -26.37 -9.39 5.77
N GLY A 386 -25.97 -8.12 5.58
CA GLY A 386 -24.56 -7.72 5.64
C GLY A 386 -23.98 -7.79 7.05
N PHE A 387 -24.83 -7.93 8.07
CA PHE A 387 -24.46 -8.06 9.48
C PHE A 387 -24.42 -9.52 9.97
N VAL A 388 -24.74 -10.49 9.11
CA VAL A 388 -24.85 -11.92 9.47
C VAL A 388 -23.64 -12.69 8.92
N GLU A 389 -22.99 -13.49 9.77
CA GLU A 389 -21.74 -14.23 9.45
C GLU A 389 -21.88 -15.21 8.25
N GLU A 390 -23.11 -15.60 7.89
CA GLU A 390 -23.38 -16.43 6.70
C GLU A 390 -23.06 -15.70 5.38
N TYR A 391 -23.00 -14.37 5.38
CA TYR A 391 -22.78 -13.58 4.18
C TYR A 391 -21.33 -13.06 4.09
N PRO A 392 -20.74 -13.03 2.88
CA PRO A 392 -19.36 -12.58 2.70
C PRO A 392 -19.14 -11.10 3.06
N ALA A 393 -20.20 -10.29 3.04
CA ALA A 393 -20.16 -8.87 3.41
C ALA A 393 -19.69 -8.65 4.86
N GLU A 394 -20.20 -9.44 5.80
CA GLU A 394 -19.87 -9.36 7.23
C GLU A 394 -18.36 -9.60 7.45
N ARG A 395 -17.86 -10.68 6.85
CA ARG A 395 -16.46 -11.07 6.97
C ARG A 395 -15.54 -10.04 6.34
N ALA A 396 -15.84 -9.58 5.13
CA ALA A 396 -15.05 -8.56 4.45
C ALA A 396 -14.95 -7.27 5.28
N TYR A 397 -16.04 -6.87 5.95
CA TYR A 397 -16.06 -5.70 6.83
C TYR A 397 -15.09 -5.83 8.01
N ARG A 398 -15.19 -6.93 8.78
CA ARG A 398 -14.27 -7.15 9.91
C ARG A 398 -12.82 -7.32 9.48
N ASP A 399 -12.59 -8.00 8.37
CA ASP A 399 -11.25 -8.27 7.84
C ASP A 399 -10.55 -6.99 7.38
N ALA A 400 -11.27 -6.06 6.74
CA ALA A 400 -10.68 -4.83 6.22
C ALA A 400 -10.15 -3.90 7.33
N ARG A 401 -10.73 -3.94 8.54
CA ARG A 401 -10.47 -2.95 9.58
C ARG A 401 -9.00 -2.91 10.02
N ILE A 402 -8.30 -4.04 9.99
CA ILE A 402 -6.90 -4.13 10.41
C ILE A 402 -5.95 -3.40 9.43
N ASN A 403 -6.37 -3.19 8.18
CA ASN A 403 -5.53 -2.62 7.13
C ASN A 403 -5.06 -1.19 7.44
N ARG A 404 -5.86 -0.46 8.20
CA ARG A 404 -5.56 0.91 8.64
C ARG A 404 -4.59 0.97 9.83
N ILE A 405 -4.22 -0.18 10.40
CA ILE A 405 -3.43 -0.30 11.65
C ILE A 405 -2.04 -0.89 11.39
N PHE A 406 -1.95 -2.07 10.75
CA PHE A 406 -0.66 -2.71 10.50
C PHE A 406 0.12 -2.04 9.36
N GLU A 407 1.38 -2.44 9.12
CA GLU A 407 2.30 -1.73 8.21
C GLU A 407 2.50 -0.24 8.60
N GLY A 408 2.44 0.01 9.90
CA GLY A 408 2.31 1.34 10.52
C GLY A 408 0.89 1.89 10.41
N THR A 409 0.38 2.54 11.45
CA THR A 409 -0.99 3.09 11.38
C THR A 409 -1.11 4.14 10.27
N ASN A 410 -2.33 4.42 9.81
CA ASN A 410 -2.51 5.44 8.79
C ASN A 410 -2.04 6.83 9.26
N GLU A 411 -2.10 7.13 10.56
CA GLU A 411 -1.55 8.35 11.15
C GLU A 411 -0.02 8.40 11.01
N ILE A 412 0.67 7.31 11.34
CA ILE A 412 2.13 7.22 11.18
C ILE A 412 2.53 7.36 9.70
N ASN A 413 1.81 6.71 8.80
CA ASN A 413 2.09 6.83 7.36
C ASN A 413 1.85 8.24 6.84
N ARG A 414 0.81 8.95 7.30
CA ARG A 414 0.60 10.38 7.00
C ARG A 414 1.75 11.25 7.49
N LEU A 415 2.24 11.02 8.72
CA LEU A 415 3.40 11.74 9.24
C LEU A 415 4.68 11.44 8.46
N ILE A 416 4.86 10.20 7.98
CA ILE A 416 5.98 9.80 7.13
C ILE A 416 5.95 10.53 5.78
N ILE A 417 4.78 10.61 5.13
CA ILE A 417 4.61 11.31 3.84
C ILE A 417 5.14 12.74 3.96
N THR A 418 4.60 13.51 4.91
CA THR A 418 5.00 14.91 5.09
C THR A 418 6.45 15.03 5.59
N GLY A 419 6.85 14.18 6.54
CA GLY A 419 8.20 14.20 7.12
C GLY A 419 9.30 13.90 6.10
N PHE A 420 9.13 12.91 5.24
CA PHE A 420 10.10 12.57 4.20
C PHE A 420 10.17 13.65 3.12
N LEU A 421 9.03 14.21 2.68
CA LEU A 421 9.02 15.32 1.73
C LEU A 421 9.77 16.54 2.28
N LEU A 422 9.54 16.92 3.53
CA LEU A 422 10.27 18.01 4.20
C LEU A 422 11.77 17.69 4.32
N LYS A 423 12.14 16.47 4.71
CA LYS A 423 13.54 16.05 4.79
C LYS A 423 14.24 16.18 3.43
N ARG A 424 13.61 15.69 2.36
CA ARG A 424 14.12 15.77 0.98
C ARG A 424 14.20 17.22 0.48
N ALA A 425 13.26 18.07 0.88
CA ALA A 425 13.32 19.51 0.60
C ALA A 425 14.54 20.17 1.26
N MET A 426 14.76 19.91 2.55
CA MET A 426 15.86 20.50 3.32
C MET A 426 17.23 20.00 2.85
N SER A 427 17.34 18.74 2.41
CA SER A 427 18.58 18.18 1.88
C SER A 427 18.84 18.55 0.41
N GLY A 428 17.95 19.32 -0.24
CA GLY A 428 18.06 19.70 -1.65
C GLY A 428 17.79 18.57 -2.65
N GLN A 429 17.27 17.42 -2.19
CA GLN A 429 16.92 16.28 -3.06
C GLN A 429 15.61 16.50 -3.81
N LEU A 430 14.75 17.38 -3.31
CA LEU A 430 13.53 17.84 -4.00
C LEU A 430 13.45 19.38 -3.92
N PRO A 431 13.28 20.09 -5.05
CA PRO A 431 13.23 21.56 -5.07
C PRO A 431 11.87 22.12 -4.61
N LEU A 432 11.31 21.59 -3.51
CA LEU A 432 10.02 21.99 -2.94
C LEU A 432 10.05 23.44 -2.42
N MET A 433 11.11 23.86 -1.71
CA MET A 433 11.20 25.23 -1.17
C MET A 433 11.26 26.30 -2.29
N PRO A 434 12.07 26.13 -3.35
CA PRO A 434 12.00 27.00 -4.53
C PRO A 434 10.60 27.04 -5.18
N ALA A 435 9.93 25.90 -5.32
CA ALA A 435 8.60 25.82 -5.91
C ALA A 435 7.54 26.55 -5.07
N ILE A 436 7.57 26.38 -3.75
CA ILE A 436 6.72 27.13 -2.81
C ILE A 436 6.96 28.63 -2.96
N LYS A 437 8.23 29.06 -2.99
CA LYS A 437 8.56 30.48 -3.16
C LYS A 437 8.01 31.03 -4.48
N LYS A 438 8.25 30.33 -5.60
CA LYS A 438 7.74 30.72 -6.93
C LYS A 438 6.22 30.86 -6.91
N LEU A 439 5.51 29.92 -6.30
CA LEU A 439 4.05 29.97 -6.19
C LEU A 439 3.58 31.14 -5.32
N MET A 440 4.24 31.40 -4.18
CA MET A 440 3.89 32.53 -3.33
C MET A 440 4.06 33.87 -4.06
N ASP A 441 5.12 34.01 -4.86
CA ASP A 441 5.35 35.18 -5.71
C ASP A 441 4.27 35.31 -6.80
N GLU A 442 3.89 34.21 -7.47
CA GLU A 442 2.80 34.16 -8.46
C GLU A 442 1.46 34.59 -7.83
N VAL A 443 1.17 34.08 -6.64
CA VAL A 443 -0.08 34.34 -5.94
C VAL A 443 -0.22 35.81 -5.55
N LEU A 444 0.88 36.45 -5.14
CA LEU A 444 0.95 37.87 -4.76
C LEU A 444 0.88 38.81 -5.96
N ALA A 445 1.37 38.39 -7.14
CA ALA A 445 1.36 39.20 -8.36
C ALA A 445 -0.06 39.44 -8.94
N GLY A 446 -1.09 38.77 -8.41
CA GLY A 446 -2.47 38.88 -8.87
C GLY A 446 -2.88 37.73 -9.80
N PRO A 447 -4.07 37.76 -10.40
CA PRO A 447 -4.52 36.71 -11.31
C PRO A 447 -3.62 36.69 -12.57
N SER A 448 -2.90 35.58 -12.79
CA SER A 448 -2.25 35.29 -14.06
C SER A 448 -3.24 34.63 -15.01
N ILE A 449 -3.05 34.82 -16.33
CA ILE A 449 -3.65 33.93 -17.33
C ILE A 449 -3.02 32.56 -17.06
N GLY A 450 -3.84 31.58 -16.67
CA GLY A 450 -3.35 30.23 -16.39
C GLY A 450 -2.65 29.66 -17.63
N GLU A 451 -1.67 28.79 -17.41
CA GLU A 451 -1.05 28.06 -18.53
C GLU A 451 -2.13 27.28 -19.27
N GLU A 452 -2.25 27.52 -20.58
CA GLU A 452 -3.14 26.76 -21.44
C GLU A 452 -2.56 25.35 -21.60
N ILE A 453 -3.10 24.42 -20.81
CA ILE A 453 -2.88 23.00 -21.04
C ILE A 453 -3.77 22.59 -22.21
N GLU A 454 -3.13 22.15 -23.30
CA GLU A 454 -3.78 21.61 -24.48
C GLU A 454 -3.67 20.07 -24.53
N GLY A 455 -4.47 19.46 -25.40
CA GLY A 455 -4.45 18.02 -25.69
C GLY A 455 -5.48 17.20 -24.89
N PRO A 456 -5.39 15.85 -24.97
CA PRO A 456 -6.33 14.95 -24.31
C PRO A 456 -6.40 15.19 -22.80
N LEU A 457 -7.61 15.17 -22.26
CA LEU A 457 -7.89 15.40 -20.85
C LEU A 457 -7.28 16.71 -20.30
N ALA A 458 -7.25 17.76 -21.12
CA ALA A 458 -6.68 19.06 -20.74
C ALA A 458 -7.30 19.64 -19.46
N ASP A 459 -8.63 19.59 -19.32
CA ASP A 459 -9.30 20.17 -18.15
C ASP A 459 -9.04 19.36 -16.88
N GLU A 460 -9.00 18.03 -16.99
CA GLU A 460 -8.63 17.13 -15.90
C GLU A 460 -7.18 17.35 -15.45
N ARG A 461 -6.24 17.54 -16.40
CA ARG A 461 -4.84 17.89 -16.12
C ARG A 461 -4.72 19.26 -15.45
N LYS A 462 -5.54 20.24 -15.85
CA LYS A 462 -5.62 21.55 -15.17
C LYS A 462 -6.05 21.40 -13.72
N LEU A 463 -7.04 20.57 -13.43
CA LEU A 463 -7.46 20.29 -12.04
C LEU A 463 -6.33 19.66 -11.22
N VAL A 464 -5.56 18.72 -11.78
CA VAL A 464 -4.39 18.15 -11.11
C VAL A 464 -3.32 19.22 -10.84
N ALA A 465 -3.03 20.10 -11.81
CA ALA A 465 -2.10 21.20 -11.62
C ALA A 465 -2.58 22.19 -10.53
N GLN A 466 -3.89 22.48 -10.48
CA GLN A 466 -4.50 23.28 -9.41
C GLN A 466 -4.37 22.61 -8.03
N ALA A 467 -4.58 21.30 -7.93
CA ALA A 467 -4.38 20.53 -6.70
C ALA A 467 -2.93 20.65 -6.19
N LYS A 468 -1.93 20.48 -7.08
CA LYS A 468 -0.51 20.69 -6.75
C LYS A 468 -0.26 22.11 -6.24
N LYS A 469 -0.77 23.14 -6.93
CA LYS A 469 -0.65 24.54 -6.48
C LYS A 469 -1.31 24.73 -5.11
N LEU A 470 -2.49 24.18 -4.87
CA LEU A 470 -3.16 24.32 -3.57
C LEU A 470 -2.37 23.66 -2.44
N GLY A 471 -1.80 22.48 -2.69
CA GLY A 471 -0.92 21.79 -1.75
C GLY A 471 0.35 22.59 -1.43
N LEU A 472 1.03 23.11 -2.45
CA LEU A 472 2.22 23.96 -2.26
C LEU A 472 1.88 25.25 -1.51
N PHE A 473 0.73 25.87 -1.78
CA PHE A 473 0.26 27.06 -1.05
C PHE A 473 0.00 26.76 0.43
N ALA A 474 -0.76 25.71 0.74
CA ALA A 474 -1.07 25.33 2.11
C ALA A 474 0.19 24.92 2.89
N ALA A 475 1.06 24.11 2.29
CA ALA A 475 2.33 23.70 2.88
C ALA A 475 3.28 24.89 3.07
N GLY A 476 3.31 25.83 2.13
CA GLY A 476 4.08 27.06 2.22
C GLY A 476 3.64 27.95 3.38
N ALA A 477 2.33 28.17 3.53
CA ALA A 477 1.77 28.94 4.63
C ALA A 477 2.09 28.30 6.00
N ALA A 478 1.97 26.97 6.11
CA ALA A 478 2.33 26.23 7.32
C ALA A 478 3.83 26.32 7.64
N THR A 479 4.68 26.10 6.65
CA THR A 479 6.14 26.13 6.81
C THR A 479 6.61 27.53 7.19
N GLN A 480 6.01 28.58 6.62
CA GLN A 480 6.33 29.96 6.96
C GLN A 480 6.01 30.30 8.43
N LYS A 481 4.90 29.77 8.98
CA LYS A 481 4.53 30.02 10.39
C LYS A 481 5.37 29.21 11.37
N TYR A 482 5.45 27.90 11.15
CA TYR A 482 6.00 26.98 12.15
C TYR A 482 7.48 26.66 11.95
N MET A 483 8.03 26.89 10.75
CA MET A 483 9.41 26.55 10.41
C MET A 483 9.73 25.09 10.80
N GLN A 484 10.82 24.86 11.56
CA GLN A 484 11.20 23.52 12.02
C GLN A 484 10.18 22.91 13.01
N ALA A 485 9.43 23.74 13.74
CA ALA A 485 8.40 23.29 14.68
C ALA A 485 7.16 22.70 13.99
N ILE A 486 7.09 22.70 12.65
CA ILE A 486 6.02 22.02 11.91
C ILE A 486 5.95 20.52 12.23
N GLN A 487 7.08 19.91 12.63
CA GLN A 487 7.14 18.50 13.03
C GLN A 487 6.30 18.20 14.29
N GLU A 488 6.01 19.22 15.10
CA GLU A 488 5.15 19.10 16.29
C GLU A 488 3.67 19.32 15.96
N GLN A 489 3.34 19.77 14.74
CA GLN A 489 1.99 20.12 14.31
C GLN A 489 1.34 18.98 13.52
N GLN A 490 1.04 17.87 14.21
CA GLN A 490 0.58 16.63 13.57
C GLN A 490 -0.70 16.81 12.74
N GLU A 491 -1.66 17.64 13.19
CA GLU A 491 -2.91 17.88 12.47
C GLU A 491 -2.70 18.63 11.16
N ILE A 492 -1.68 19.49 11.10
CA ILE A 492 -1.27 20.20 9.89
C ILE A 492 -0.48 19.24 8.99
N MET A 493 0.46 18.47 9.54
CA MET A 493 1.21 17.48 8.77
C MET A 493 0.29 16.43 8.15
N GLY A 494 -0.74 15.98 8.88
CA GLY A 494 -1.75 15.06 8.39
C GLY A 494 -2.58 15.67 7.27
N ALA A 495 -3.01 16.93 7.40
CA ALA A 495 -3.75 17.62 6.34
C ALA A 495 -2.90 17.84 5.07
N ILE A 496 -1.59 18.12 5.22
CA ILE A 496 -0.66 18.16 4.08
C ILE A 496 -0.57 16.78 3.42
N ALA A 497 -0.45 15.72 4.22
CA ALA A 497 -0.39 14.36 3.70
C ALA A 497 -1.67 13.99 2.93
N ASP A 498 -2.86 14.36 3.43
CA ASP A 498 -4.12 14.12 2.72
C ASP A 498 -4.15 14.83 1.35
N ILE A 499 -3.67 16.07 1.27
CA ILE A 499 -3.57 16.79 -0.02
C ILE A 499 -2.60 16.07 -0.97
N VAL A 500 -1.44 15.63 -0.47
CA VAL A 500 -0.43 14.91 -1.26
C VAL A 500 -0.98 13.57 -1.77
N ILE A 501 -1.65 12.81 -0.92
CA ILE A 501 -2.30 11.54 -1.24
C ILE A 501 -3.31 11.72 -2.37
N GLU A 502 -4.24 12.67 -2.21
CA GLU A 502 -5.29 12.92 -3.18
C GLU A 502 -4.72 13.45 -4.49
N THR A 503 -3.70 14.31 -4.45
CA THR A 503 -3.01 14.81 -5.66
C THR A 503 -2.35 13.67 -6.45
N TYR A 504 -1.69 12.72 -5.78
CA TYR A 504 -1.09 11.56 -6.43
C TYR A 504 -2.16 10.64 -7.04
N ALA A 505 -3.28 10.45 -6.33
CA ALA A 505 -4.42 9.66 -6.80
C ALA A 505 -5.09 10.28 -8.04
N MET A 506 -5.36 11.58 -8.00
CA MET A 506 -5.91 12.36 -9.12
C MET A 506 -5.02 12.22 -10.36
N GLU A 507 -3.72 12.49 -10.23
CA GLU A 507 -2.81 12.43 -11.36
C GLU A 507 -2.70 11.01 -11.93
N SER A 508 -2.61 9.99 -11.08
CA SER A 508 -2.50 8.60 -11.54
C SER A 508 -3.72 8.16 -12.34
N ALA A 509 -4.93 8.58 -11.92
CA ALA A 509 -6.17 8.32 -12.63
C ALA A 509 -6.26 9.04 -13.98
N VAL A 510 -5.78 10.29 -14.04
CA VAL A 510 -5.73 11.09 -15.29
C VAL A 510 -4.75 10.48 -16.28
N LEU A 511 -3.52 10.17 -15.84
CA LEU A 511 -2.49 9.61 -16.71
C LEU A 511 -2.89 8.24 -17.25
N ARG A 512 -3.50 7.37 -16.44
CA ARG A 512 -4.03 6.08 -16.93
C ARG A 512 -5.14 6.28 -17.96
N ALA A 513 -6.10 7.16 -17.71
CA ALA A 513 -7.18 7.44 -18.68
C ALA A 513 -6.63 8.01 -19.99
N GLN A 514 -5.65 8.91 -19.92
CA GLN A 514 -4.96 9.46 -21.09
C GLN A 514 -4.20 8.38 -21.85
N LYS A 515 -3.50 7.47 -21.14
CA LYS A 515 -2.77 6.36 -21.76
C LYS A 515 -3.72 5.41 -22.51
N ILE A 516 -4.87 5.09 -21.91
CA ILE A 516 -5.91 4.27 -22.55
C ILE A 516 -6.46 4.98 -23.79
N ALA A 517 -6.76 6.28 -23.70
CA ALA A 517 -7.27 7.05 -24.83
C ALA A 517 -6.28 7.07 -26.00
N SER A 518 -5.00 7.30 -25.72
CA SER A 518 -3.94 7.35 -26.73
C SER A 518 -3.64 5.99 -27.36
N SER A 519 -3.67 4.89 -26.58
CA SER A 519 -3.28 3.55 -27.06
C SER A 519 -4.43 2.74 -27.66
N ARG A 520 -5.66 2.91 -27.17
CA ARG A 520 -6.84 2.09 -27.54
C ARG A 520 -8.02 2.90 -28.08
N GLY A 521 -7.83 4.22 -28.28
CA GLY A 521 -8.83 5.14 -28.80
C GLY A 521 -9.82 5.67 -27.74
N GLU A 522 -10.45 6.81 -28.04
CA GLU A 522 -11.33 7.54 -27.12
C GLU A 522 -12.54 6.73 -26.63
N GLY A 523 -13.11 5.87 -27.49
CA GLY A 523 -14.24 5.01 -27.12
C GLY A 523 -13.90 4.05 -25.98
N SER A 524 -12.71 3.46 -26.01
CA SER A 524 -12.19 2.56 -24.96
C SER A 524 -11.90 3.32 -23.66
N ALA A 525 -11.64 4.62 -23.75
CA ALA A 525 -11.36 5.47 -22.60
C ALA A 525 -12.61 6.12 -21.98
N ALA A 526 -13.79 5.97 -22.58
CA ALA A 526 -15.01 6.66 -22.11
C ALA A 526 -15.36 6.34 -20.63
N LEU A 527 -15.27 5.06 -20.24
CA LEU A 527 -15.51 4.65 -18.85
C LEU A 527 -14.38 5.11 -17.90
N PRO A 528 -13.07 4.88 -18.21
CA PRO A 528 -11.97 5.47 -17.45
C PRO A 528 -12.08 6.99 -17.26
N ILE A 529 -12.40 7.74 -18.31
CA ILE A 529 -12.58 9.20 -18.25
C ILE A 529 -13.74 9.57 -17.31
N ALA A 530 -14.87 8.86 -17.38
CA ALA A 530 -16.00 9.08 -16.47
C ALA A 530 -15.61 8.82 -15.01
N MET A 531 -14.88 7.73 -14.75
CA MET A 531 -14.36 7.40 -13.42
C MET A 531 -13.37 8.46 -12.91
N THR A 532 -12.44 8.89 -13.76
CA THR A 532 -11.48 9.95 -13.46
C THR A 532 -12.20 11.25 -13.10
N ARG A 533 -13.12 11.74 -13.94
CA ARG A 533 -13.88 12.99 -13.67
C ARG A 533 -14.64 12.93 -12.34
N LEU A 534 -15.29 11.81 -12.07
CA LEU A 534 -16.00 11.61 -10.81
C LEU A 534 -15.03 11.68 -9.62
N TYR A 535 -13.88 11.01 -9.71
CA TYR A 535 -12.87 11.05 -8.67
C TYR A 535 -12.27 12.44 -8.45
N LEU A 536 -11.93 13.16 -9.53
CA LEU A 536 -11.36 14.51 -9.44
C LEU A 536 -12.27 15.46 -8.66
N SER A 537 -13.59 15.39 -8.89
CA SER A 537 -14.58 16.17 -8.13
C SER A 537 -14.50 15.88 -6.62
N GLN A 538 -14.47 14.59 -6.25
CA GLN A 538 -14.42 14.16 -4.85
C GLN A 538 -13.08 14.50 -4.18
N ALA A 539 -11.97 14.32 -4.90
CA ALA A 539 -10.64 14.61 -4.41
C ALA A 539 -10.43 16.12 -4.19
N MET A 540 -10.92 16.96 -5.09
CA MET A 540 -10.84 18.42 -4.93
C MET A 540 -11.59 18.92 -3.69
N GLU A 541 -12.74 18.35 -3.35
CA GLU A 541 -13.46 18.68 -2.11
C GLU A 541 -12.61 18.37 -0.86
N LYS A 542 -11.96 17.21 -0.83
CA LYS A 542 -11.06 16.81 0.28
C LYS A 542 -9.84 17.72 0.36
N ILE A 543 -9.22 18.02 -0.77
CA ILE A 543 -8.04 18.90 -0.87
C ILE A 543 -8.39 20.31 -0.39
N GLU A 544 -9.53 20.86 -0.81
CA GLU A 544 -9.98 22.17 -0.34
C GLU A 544 -10.26 22.18 1.17
N ALA A 545 -10.92 21.14 1.70
CA ALA A 545 -11.19 21.03 3.13
C ALA A 545 -9.90 20.96 3.96
N ALA A 546 -8.92 20.16 3.53
CA ALA A 546 -7.62 20.04 4.17
C ALA A 546 -6.83 21.37 4.10
N ALA A 547 -6.80 22.02 2.93
CA ALA A 547 -6.15 23.32 2.78
C ALA A 547 -6.82 24.38 3.65
N ARG A 548 -8.15 24.41 3.73
CA ARG A 548 -8.92 25.32 4.60
C ARG A 548 -8.57 25.13 6.07
N LYS A 549 -8.44 23.87 6.52
CA LYS A 549 -8.00 23.53 7.88
C LYS A 549 -6.61 24.09 8.18
N ILE A 550 -5.65 23.93 7.25
CA ILE A 550 -4.28 24.44 7.42
C ILE A 550 -4.28 25.98 7.47
N ILE A 551 -4.94 26.63 6.51
CA ILE A 551 -4.97 28.09 6.41
C ILE A 551 -5.63 28.72 7.65
N ALA A 552 -6.69 28.12 8.17
CA ALA A 552 -7.34 28.55 9.41
C ALA A 552 -6.41 28.42 10.64
N ALA A 553 -5.52 27.43 10.67
CA ALA A 553 -4.58 27.24 11.76
C ALA A 553 -3.37 28.19 11.68
N VAL A 554 -2.99 28.64 10.47
CA VAL A 554 -1.74 29.40 10.25
C VAL A 554 -1.95 30.92 10.18
N ALA A 555 -3.15 31.41 9.91
CA ALA A 555 -3.39 32.84 9.76
C ALA A 555 -4.60 33.34 10.56
N GLU A 556 -4.58 34.62 10.92
CA GLU A 556 -5.67 35.32 11.61
C GLU A 556 -5.93 36.69 10.96
N GLY A 557 -7.05 37.33 11.30
CA GLY A 557 -7.38 38.69 10.86
C GLY A 557 -7.38 38.87 9.34
N ASP A 558 -6.78 39.97 8.85
CA ASP A 558 -6.73 40.29 7.42
C ASP A 558 -5.84 39.34 6.61
N MET A 559 -4.81 38.76 7.25
CA MET A 559 -3.99 37.74 6.60
C MET A 559 -4.82 36.49 6.29
N LEU A 560 -5.67 36.06 7.24
CA LEU A 560 -6.57 34.92 7.03
C LEU A 560 -7.57 35.18 5.88
N ARG A 561 -8.18 36.37 5.86
CA ARG A 561 -9.09 36.77 4.77
C ARG A 561 -8.41 36.73 3.41
N THR A 562 -7.18 37.23 3.34
CA THR A 562 -6.34 37.24 2.13
C THR A 562 -6.01 35.82 1.67
N GLN A 563 -5.53 34.96 2.58
CA GLN A 563 -5.22 33.56 2.26
C GLN A 563 -6.46 32.75 1.85
N PHE A 564 -7.63 33.03 2.43
CA PHE A 564 -8.86 32.39 1.98
C PHE A 564 -9.33 32.85 0.59
N ALA A 565 -9.12 34.12 0.24
CA ALA A 565 -9.39 34.58 -1.13
C ALA A 565 -8.49 33.87 -2.14
N ILE A 566 -7.22 33.69 -1.81
CA ILE A 566 -6.26 32.91 -2.62
C ILE A 566 -6.70 31.46 -2.74
N LEU A 567 -7.03 30.80 -1.63
CA LEU A 567 -7.50 29.41 -1.60
C LEU A 567 -8.72 29.23 -2.51
N ARG A 568 -9.73 30.10 -2.41
CA ARG A 568 -10.92 30.06 -3.28
C ARG A 568 -10.58 30.23 -4.76
N ARG A 569 -9.60 31.07 -5.08
CA ARG A 569 -9.13 31.26 -6.46
C ARG A 569 -8.44 30.00 -6.99
N LEU A 570 -7.56 29.39 -6.19
CA LEU A 570 -6.82 28.18 -6.58
C LEU A 570 -7.72 26.94 -6.66
N ALA A 571 -8.76 26.86 -5.84
CA ALA A 571 -9.71 25.75 -5.81
C ALA A 571 -10.86 25.88 -6.84
N LYS A 572 -10.90 26.96 -7.64
CA LYS A 572 -12.00 27.20 -8.57
C LYS A 572 -11.86 26.33 -9.83
N TYR A 573 -12.87 25.52 -10.10
CA TYR A 573 -13.03 24.75 -11.34
C TYR A 573 -14.51 24.64 -11.75
N GLU A 574 -14.76 24.27 -13.01
CA GLU A 574 -16.12 23.99 -13.49
C GLU A 574 -16.55 22.58 -13.04
N PRO A 575 -17.65 22.43 -12.30
CA PRO A 575 -18.04 21.14 -11.73
C PRO A 575 -18.55 20.17 -12.80
N PHE A 576 -18.23 18.88 -12.62
CA PHE A 576 -18.79 17.80 -13.44
C PHE A 576 -20.20 17.41 -12.97
N ASN A 577 -21.06 16.92 -13.88
CA ASN A 577 -22.33 16.31 -13.51
C ASN A 577 -22.12 14.92 -12.88
N THR A 578 -21.79 14.88 -11.60
CA THR A 578 -21.42 13.64 -10.90
C THR A 578 -22.56 12.64 -10.79
N ILE A 579 -23.83 13.07 -10.83
CA ILE A 579 -24.99 12.17 -10.83
C ILE A 579 -25.02 11.34 -12.12
N GLU A 580 -24.87 12.00 -13.27
CA GLU A 580 -24.86 11.34 -14.58
C GLU A 580 -23.67 10.38 -14.71
N LEU A 581 -22.48 10.80 -14.30
CA LEU A 581 -21.28 9.95 -14.28
C LEU A 581 -21.50 8.68 -13.45
N ARG A 582 -22.09 8.81 -12.26
CA ARG A 582 -22.41 7.64 -11.42
C ARG A 582 -23.40 6.70 -12.09
N GLN A 583 -24.44 7.22 -12.74
CA GLN A 583 -25.41 6.37 -13.45
C GLN A 583 -24.74 5.62 -14.61
N GLN A 584 -23.89 6.30 -15.40
CA GLN A 584 -23.13 5.68 -16.49
C GLN A 584 -22.21 4.56 -15.98
N ILE A 585 -21.44 4.82 -14.93
CA ILE A 585 -20.48 3.86 -14.36
C ILE A 585 -21.23 2.67 -13.76
N ALA A 586 -22.24 2.91 -12.93
CA ALA A 586 -23.01 1.86 -12.27
C ALA A 586 -23.70 0.93 -13.28
N GLN A 587 -24.27 1.50 -14.34
CA GLN A 587 -24.92 0.73 -15.39
C GLN A 587 -23.93 -0.25 -16.04
N LYS A 588 -22.69 0.20 -16.33
CA LYS A 588 -21.63 -0.67 -16.86
C LYS A 588 -21.22 -1.77 -15.89
N MET A 589 -21.10 -1.47 -14.61
CA MET A 589 -20.77 -2.47 -13.58
C MET A 589 -21.88 -3.52 -13.45
N ILE A 590 -23.15 -3.10 -13.44
CA ILE A 590 -24.32 -3.99 -13.33
C ILE A 590 -24.46 -4.89 -14.57
N GLU A 591 -24.29 -4.32 -15.77
CA GLU A 591 -24.29 -5.06 -17.05
C GLU A 591 -23.26 -6.19 -17.02
N ARG A 592 -22.04 -5.89 -16.59
CA ARG A 592 -20.92 -6.84 -16.55
C ARG A 592 -20.99 -7.82 -15.39
N GLY A 593 -21.62 -7.46 -14.28
CA GLY A 593 -21.66 -8.26 -13.05
C GLY A 593 -20.38 -8.18 -12.20
N LYS A 594 -19.36 -7.46 -12.66
CA LYS A 594 -18.05 -7.33 -12.02
C LYS A 594 -17.35 -6.03 -12.42
N TYR A 595 -16.27 -5.70 -11.71
CA TYR A 595 -15.38 -4.62 -12.12
C TYR A 595 -14.68 -4.95 -13.46
N GLY A 596 -14.51 -3.95 -14.30
CA GLY A 596 -13.70 -4.04 -15.51
C GLY A 596 -13.84 -2.78 -16.38
N LEU A 597 -12.80 -2.46 -17.15
CA LEU A 597 -12.76 -1.27 -18.01
C LEU A 597 -13.22 -1.55 -19.45
N THR A 598 -12.86 -2.72 -20.02
CA THR A 598 -13.20 -3.14 -21.40
C THR A 598 -14.34 -4.13 -21.48
#